data_AF-A0A926H0Z9-F1
#
_entry.id   AF-A0A926H0Z9-F1
#
_cell.length_a   1.000
_cell.length_b   1.000
_cell.length_c   1.000
_cell.angle_alpha   90.00
_cell.angle_beta   90.00
_cell.angle_gamma   90.00
#
_symmetry.space_group_name_H-M   'P 1'
#
loop_
_entity.id
_entity.type
_entity.pdbx_description
1 polymer ?
#
loop_
_entity_poly.entity_id
_entity_poly.type
_entity_poly.pdbx_seq_one_letter_code
_entity_poly.pdbx_strand_id
1 'polypeptide(L)'
;AAVAALPAADKTMLGDAVTNKAANQKILLKHVVFNKFTIRDLEKLDGGFPLATAAGDTLTLSKNPDGTVNVNSVPVIREDIKANNGVSHPVATVIK
;
A
#
# COMPACT_ATOMS: atom_id res chain seq x y z
N ALA A 1 -9.76 -6.65 -7.39
CA ALA A 1 -9.04 -6.33 -8.64
C ALA A 1 -7.52 -6.41 -8.48
N ALA A 2 -6.91 -5.79 -7.46
CA ALA A 2 -5.44 -5.77 -7.29
C ALA A 2 -4.75 -7.14 -7.20
N VAL A 3 -5.31 -8.10 -6.46
CA VAL A 3 -4.78 -9.48 -6.41
C VAL A 3 -4.93 -10.21 -7.76
N ALA A 4 -5.90 -9.79 -8.58
CA ALA A 4 -6.09 -10.35 -9.92
C ALA A 4 -5.07 -9.77 -10.94
N ALA A 5 -4.53 -8.58 -10.68
CA ALA A 5 -3.50 -7.93 -11.49
C ALA A 5 -2.07 -8.43 -11.18
N LEU A 6 -1.91 -9.25 -10.14
CA LEU A 6 -0.63 -9.87 -9.83
C LEU A 6 -0.21 -10.90 -10.90
N PRO A 7 1.10 -10.99 -11.22
CA PRO A 7 1.67 -12.08 -11.99
C PRO A 7 1.23 -13.46 -11.45
N ALA A 8 1.11 -14.44 -12.35
CA ALA A 8 0.65 -15.79 -11.99
C ALA A 8 1.49 -16.41 -10.84
N ALA A 9 2.80 -16.14 -10.81
CA ALA A 9 3.69 -16.60 -9.74
C ALA A 9 3.27 -16.10 -8.35
N ASP A 10 2.86 -14.83 -8.22
CA ASP A 10 2.43 -14.26 -6.94
C ASP A 10 1.03 -14.74 -6.54
N LYS A 11 0.16 -15.05 -7.51
CA LYS A 11 -1.14 -15.68 -7.25
C LYS A 11 -0.96 -17.08 -6.67
N THR A 12 0.00 -17.85 -7.16
CA THR A 12 0.32 -19.18 -6.61
C THR A 12 0.89 -19.05 -5.19
N MET A 13 1.70 -18.03 -4.91
CA MET A 13 2.22 -17.76 -3.55
C MET A 13 1.11 -17.38 -2.55
N LEU A 14 0.09 -16.64 -3.00
CA LEU A 14 -1.08 -16.30 -2.20
C LEU A 14 -2.07 -17.45 -2.01
N GLY A 15 -2.15 -18.38 -2.97
CA GLY A 15 -3.03 -19.56 -2.93
C GLY A 15 -2.66 -20.56 -1.83
N ASP A 16 -1.36 -20.79 -1.63
CA ASP A 16 -0.85 -21.63 -0.53
C ASP A 16 -0.56 -20.79 0.73
N ALA A 17 -1.62 -20.21 1.30
CA ALA A 17 -1.56 -19.39 2.51
C ALA A 17 -0.96 -20.12 3.73
N VAL A 18 -0.98 -21.46 3.72
CA VAL A 18 -0.42 -22.31 4.78
C VAL A 18 1.10 -22.48 4.62
N THR A 19 1.59 -22.73 3.41
CA THR A 19 3.01 -22.95 3.11
C THR A 19 3.79 -21.63 3.09
N ASN A 20 3.20 -20.57 2.53
CA ASN A 20 3.85 -19.26 2.36
C ASN A 20 3.44 -18.24 3.43
N LYS A 21 2.95 -18.72 4.58
CA LYS A 21 2.41 -17.87 5.66
C LYS A 21 3.33 -16.70 6.02
N ALA A 22 4.63 -16.96 6.19
CA ALA A 22 5.60 -15.92 6.55
C ALA A 22 5.79 -14.86 5.44
N ALA A 23 5.86 -15.29 4.18
CA ALA A 23 5.99 -14.40 3.03
C ALA A 23 4.72 -13.54 2.85
N ASN A 24 3.54 -14.16 2.97
CA ASN A 24 2.26 -13.46 2.86
C ASN A 24 2.06 -12.46 4.01
N GLN A 25 2.47 -12.82 5.24
CA GLN A 25 2.47 -11.88 6.36
C GLN A 25 3.35 -10.67 6.09
N LYS A 26 4.57 -10.85 5.56
CA LYS A 26 5.45 -9.73 5.22
C LYS A 26 4.84 -8.82 4.15
N ILE A 27 4.24 -9.39 3.10
CA ILE A 27 3.57 -8.61 2.04
C ILE A 27 2.41 -7.80 2.63
N LEU A 28 1.56 -8.41 3.46
CA LEU A 28 0.44 -7.70 4.07
C LEU A 28 0.93 -6.58 5.00
N LEU A 29 1.98 -6.83 5.79
CA LEU A 29 2.56 -5.85 6.69
C LEU A 29 3.23 -4.68 5.95
N LYS A 30 3.70 -4.87 4.72
CA LYS A 30 4.18 -3.77 3.86
C LYS A 30 3.07 -2.81 3.47
N HIS A 31 1.80 -3.24 3.46
CA HIS A 31 0.67 -2.37 3.14
C HIS A 31 0.15 -1.60 4.36
N VAL A 32 0.62 -1.93 5.57
CA VAL A 32 0.19 -1.29 6.81
C VAL A 32 1.26 -0.28 7.21
N VAL A 33 0.85 0.97 7.36
CA VAL A 33 1.72 2.05 7.83
C VAL A 33 1.30 2.39 9.26
N PHE A 34 2.28 2.66 10.12
CA PHE A 34 1.98 3.20 11.44
C PHE A 34 1.57 4.66 11.29
N ASN A 35 0.41 5.01 11.87
CA ASN A 35 -0.25 6.32 11.83
C ASN A 35 -1.38 6.45 10.78
N LYS A 36 -2.33 7.37 11.05
CA LYS A 36 -3.47 7.66 10.17
C LYS A 36 -3.09 8.76 9.19
N PHE A 37 -3.10 8.44 7.91
CA PHE A 37 -2.89 9.42 6.84
C PHE A 37 -4.17 9.52 6.01
N THR A 38 -4.77 10.71 5.92
CA THR A 38 -5.83 10.98 4.93
C THR A 38 -5.20 11.47 3.63
N ILE A 39 -5.93 11.43 2.52
CA ILE A 39 -5.45 12.01 1.25
C ILE A 39 -5.05 13.47 1.43
N ARG A 40 -5.79 14.24 2.24
CA ARG A 40 -5.45 15.64 2.55
C ARG A 40 -4.11 15.79 3.28
N ASP A 41 -3.75 14.82 4.12
CA ASP A 41 -2.45 14.82 4.78
C ASP A 41 -1.36 14.38 3.80
N LEU A 42 -1.63 13.35 2.99
CA LEU A 42 -0.72 12.91 1.93
C LEU A 42 -0.46 13.99 0.87
N GLU A 43 -1.45 14.84 0.59
CA GLU A 43 -1.33 15.99 -0.31
C GLU A 43 -0.51 17.13 0.29
N LYS A 44 -0.47 17.25 1.62
CA LYS A 44 0.32 18.23 2.37
C LYS A 44 1.75 17.77 2.63
N LEU A 45 1.99 16.46 2.62
CA LEU A 45 3.33 15.88 2.76
C LEU A 45 4.13 16.13 1.48
N ASP A 46 5.42 16.41 1.64
CA ASP A 46 6.33 16.62 0.53
C ASP A 46 6.53 15.32 -0.28
N GLY A 47 6.64 15.47 -1.61
CA GLY A 47 6.97 14.35 -2.49
C GLY A 47 8.34 13.78 -2.12
N GLY A 48 8.38 12.49 -1.78
CA GLY A 48 9.56 11.80 -1.28
C GLY A 48 9.46 11.41 0.20
N PHE A 49 8.33 11.66 0.88
CA PHE A 49 8.18 11.33 2.29
C PHE A 49 8.30 9.81 2.53
N PRO A 50 9.22 9.36 3.41
CA PRO A 50 9.34 7.96 3.78
C PRO A 50 8.27 7.55 4.78
N LEU A 51 7.41 6.60 4.40
CA LEU A 51 6.41 5.99 5.27
C LEU A 51 6.95 4.66 5.82
N ALA A 52 7.12 4.57 7.13
CA ALA A 52 7.54 3.34 7.79
C ALA A 52 6.37 2.34 7.86
N THR A 53 6.55 1.16 7.26
CA THR A 53 5.54 0.09 7.28
C THR A 53 5.69 -0.82 8.50
N ALA A 54 4.64 -1.59 8.79
CA ALA A 54 4.64 -2.61 9.83
C ALA A 54 5.58 -3.79 9.51
N ALA A 55 6.01 -3.93 8.25
CA ALA A 55 7.04 -4.90 7.87
C ALA A 55 8.47 -4.45 8.25
N GLY A 56 8.64 -3.18 8.67
CA GLY A 56 9.95 -2.55 8.88
C GLY A 56 10.56 -1.96 7.61
N ASP A 57 9.90 -2.11 6.47
CA ASP A 57 10.31 -1.54 5.19
C ASP A 57 9.73 -0.12 5.03
N THR A 58 10.39 0.73 4.25
CA THR A 58 9.96 2.11 4.00
C THR A 58 9.30 2.22 2.64
N LEU A 59 8.10 2.81 2.59
CA LEU A 59 7.42 3.17 1.35
C LEU A 59 7.67 4.63 1.03
N THR A 60 8.06 4.92 -0.21
CA THR A 60 8.22 6.29 -0.68
C THR A 60 6.91 6.79 -1.25
N LEU A 61 6.43 7.91 -0.73
CA LEU A 61 5.29 8.63 -1.30
C LEU A 61 5.78 9.57 -2.38
N SER A 62 5.20 9.51 -3.58
CA SER A 62 5.46 10.46 -4.66
C SER A 62 4.17 11.13 -5.08
N LYS A 63 4.25 12.43 -5.34
CA LYS A 63 3.10 13.24 -5.77
C LYS A 63 3.30 13.63 -7.22
N ASN A 64 2.31 13.33 -8.04
CA ASN A 64 2.30 13.77 -9.43
C ASN A 64 1.73 15.21 -9.53
N PRO A 65 2.09 15.96 -10.58
CA PRO A 65 1.61 17.33 -10.80
C PRO A 65 0.08 17.44 -10.95
N ASP A 66 -0.59 16.36 -11.33
CA ASP A 66 -2.05 16.22 -11.42
C ASP A 66 -2.73 16.02 -10.03
N GLY A 67 -1.94 16.00 -8.96
CA GLY A 67 -2.36 15.75 -7.59
C GLY A 67 -2.49 14.26 -7.24
N THR A 68 -2.18 13.35 -8.16
CA THR A 68 -2.30 11.91 -7.92
C THR A 68 -1.18 11.46 -6.98
N VAL A 69 -1.55 10.76 -5.91
CA VAL A 69 -0.61 10.23 -4.93
C VAL A 69 -0.21 8.83 -5.34
N ASN A 70 1.09 8.62 -5.46
CA ASN A 70 1.70 7.34 -5.77
C ASN A 70 2.47 6.84 -4.54
N VAL A 71 2.37 5.54 -4.26
CA VAL A 71 3.15 4.88 -3.22
C VAL A 71 4.01 3.83 -3.89
N ASN A 72 5.34 3.99 -3.81
CA ASN A 72 6.31 3.13 -4.50
C ASN A 72 5.97 2.90 -5.99
N SER A 73 5.60 3.98 -6.69
CA SER A 73 5.15 3.99 -8.11
C SER A 73 3.80 3.32 -8.40
N VAL A 74 3.03 2.93 -7.39
CA VAL A 74 1.65 2.46 -7.54
C VAL A 74 0.68 3.61 -7.27
N PRO A 75 -0.24 3.92 -8.21
CA PRO A 75 -1.24 4.96 -7.99
C PRO A 75 -2.25 4.54 -6.93
N VAL A 76 -2.46 5.42 -5.96
CA VAL A 76 -3.48 5.28 -4.93
C VAL A 76 -4.79 5.87 -5.46
N ILE A 77 -5.88 5.12 -5.32
CA ILE A 77 -7.21 5.59 -5.69
C ILE A 77 -7.62 6.62 -4.64
N ARG A 78 -8.05 7.81 -5.07
CA ARG A 78 -8.39 8.93 -4.17
C ARG A 78 -9.74 8.71 -3.46
N GLU A 79 -9.82 7.67 -2.65
CA GLU A 79 -10.94 7.38 -1.76
C GLU A 79 -10.43 7.21 -0.33
N ASP A 80 -10.84 8.12 0.56
CA ASP A 80 -10.58 8.02 2.00
C ASP A 80 -11.64 7.11 2.66
N ILE A 81 -11.35 5.82 2.81
CA ILE A 81 -12.24 4.91 3.54
C ILE A 81 -11.88 4.98 5.02
N LYS A 82 -12.66 5.76 5.78
CA LYS A 82 -12.47 5.89 7.24
C LYS A 82 -12.94 4.63 7.96
N ALA A 83 -12.05 4.06 8.77
CA ALA A 83 -12.34 2.98 9.69
C ALA A 83 -12.08 3.42 11.15
N ASN A 84 -12.71 2.77 12.11
CA ASN A 84 -12.53 3.13 13.53
C ASN A 84 -11.05 3.04 13.97
N ASN A 85 -10.31 2.09 13.41
CA ASN A 85 -8.90 1.83 13.66
C ASN A 85 -7.93 2.49 12.66
N GLY A 86 -8.40 3.18 11.60
CA GLY A 86 -7.51 3.62 10.54
C GLY A 86 -8.16 4.36 9.37
N VAL A 87 -7.39 4.58 8.32
CA VAL A 87 -7.87 5.02 7.01
C VAL A 87 -7.36 4.01 6.01
N SER A 88 -8.25 3.50 5.17
CA SER A 88 -7.89 2.61 4.06
C SER A 88 -7.93 3.40 2.76
N HIS A 89 -6.87 3.23 1.98
CA HIS A 89 -6.75 3.78 0.65
C HIS A 89 -6.76 2.64 -0.36
N PRO A 90 -7.74 2.57 -1.27
CA PRO A 90 -7.76 1.52 -2.28
C PRO A 90 -6.59 1.68 -3.24
N VAL A 91 -5.93 0.58 -3.59
CA VAL A 91 -4.85 0.55 -4.57
C VAL A 91 -5.22 -0.35 -5.74
N ALA A 92 -4.82 0.04 -6.95
CA ALA A 92 -5.07 -0.74 -8.15
C ALA A 92 -4.18 -2.01 -8.23
N THR A 93 -2.99 -1.96 -7.62
CA THR A 93 -1.98 -3.01 -7.68
C THR A 93 -1.38 -3.24 -6.30
N VAL A 94 -0.92 -4.48 -6.04
CA VAL A 94 -0.23 -4.84 -4.79
C VAL A 94 1.16 -4.21 -4.76
N ILE A 95 1.49 -3.57 -3.64
CA ILE A 95 2.79 -2.93 -3.40
C ILE A 95 3.79 -4.01 -2.96
N LYS A 96 4.93 -4.10 -3.64
CA LYS A 96 6.03 -5.04 -3.31
C LYS A 96 7.19 -4.32 -2.65
#